data_AF-A0A6G3X013-F1
#
_entry.id   AF-A0A6G3X013-F1
#
_cell.length_a   1.000
_cell.length_b   1.000
_cell.length_c   1.000
_cell.angle_alpha   90.00
_cell.angle_beta   90.00
_cell.angle_gamma   90.00
#
_symmetry.space_group_name_H-M   'P 1'
#
loop_
_entity.id
_entity.type
_entity.pdbx_description
1 polymer ?
#
loop_
_entity_poly.entity_id
_entity_poly.type
_entity_poly.pdbx_seq_one_letter_code
_entity_poly.pdbx_strand_id
1 'polypeptide(L)' 'APDPRGRALTHDEARELLGRYGIDVRPTLPAPDPAAAVAAAARLGYPVALKTTAPHLRHRADLGGVRLDIAD' A
#
# COMPACT_ATOMS: atom_id res chain seq x y z
N ALA A 1 18.79 23.57 -8.22
CA ALA A 1 17.87 23.17 -9.30
C ALA A 1 17.34 21.78 -9.00
N PRO A 2 16.11 21.43 -9.42
CA PRO A 2 15.63 20.05 -9.31
C PRO A 2 16.55 19.08 -10.08
N ASP A 3 16.71 17.85 -9.57
CA ASP A 3 17.48 16.81 -10.26
C ASP A 3 16.78 16.46 -11.59
N PRO A 4 17.48 16.49 -12.75
CA PRO A 4 16.88 16.16 -14.04
C PRO A 4 16.34 14.72 -14.12
N ARG A 5 16.74 13.83 -13.21
CA ARG A 5 16.22 12.45 -13.09
C ARG A 5 14.93 12.34 -12.28
N GLY A 6 14.49 13.43 -11.66
CA GLY A 6 13.31 13.46 -10.80
C GLY A 6 13.57 12.94 -9.38
N ARG A 7 12.48 12.68 -8.65
CA ARG A 7 12.50 12.15 -7.27
C ARG A 7 11.44 11.07 -7.09
N ALA A 8 11.58 10.26 -6.04
CA ALA A 8 10.51 9.37 -5.61
C ALA A 8 9.29 10.17 -5.12
N LEU A 9 8.10 9.70 -5.48
CA LEU A 9 6.83 10.22 -4.98
C LEU A 9 6.46 9.51 -3.68
N THR A 10 5.80 10.23 -2.78
CA THR A 10 5.07 9.61 -1.67
C THR A 10 3.86 8.83 -2.22
N HIS A 11 3.23 8.00 -1.37
CA HIS A 11 2.03 7.27 -1.77
C HIS A 11 0.89 8.22 -2.16
N ASP A 12 0.71 9.30 -1.41
CA ASP A 12 -0.33 10.30 -1.68
C ASP A 12 -0.08 11.07 -2.97
N GLU A 13 1.17 11.46 -3.24
CA GLU A 13 1.54 12.13 -4.49
C GLU A 13 1.33 11.21 -5.70
N ALA A 14 1.68 9.92 -5.57
CA ALA A 14 1.45 8.94 -6.62
C ALA A 14 -0.06 8.73 -6.86
N ARG A 15 -0.87 8.65 -5.79
CA ARG A 15 -2.34 8.57 -5.89
C ARG A 15 -2.93 9.79 -6.59
N GLU A 16 -2.50 11.00 -6.21
CA GLU A 16 -2.97 12.23 -6.86
C GLU A 16 -2.61 12.24 -8.34
N LEU A 17 -1.35 11.90 -8.68
CA LEU A 17 -0.89 11.83 -10.06
C LEU A 17 -1.73 10.84 -10.88
N LEU A 18 -1.93 9.63 -10.37
CA LEU A 18 -2.74 8.60 -11.05
C LEU A 18 -4.20 9.02 -11.21
N GLY A 19 -4.76 9.73 -10.23
CA GLY A 19 -6.11 10.28 -10.31
C GLY A 19 -6.30 11.29 -11.45
N ARG A 20 -5.26 12.07 -11.79
CA ARG A 20 -5.30 12.97 -12.97
C ARG A 20 -5.45 12.23 -14.30
N TYR A 21 -5.13 10.93 -14.33
CA TYR A 21 -5.32 10.05 -15.48
C TYR A 21 -6.56 9.15 -15.35
N GLY A 22 -7.44 9.41 -14.38
CA GLY A 22 -8.66 8.61 -14.16
C GLY A 22 -8.42 7.24 -13.53
N ILE A 23 -7.23 6.99 -12.96
CA ILE A 23 -6.92 5.75 -12.26
C ILE A 23 -7.25 5.93 -10.77
N ASP A 24 -8.31 5.28 -10.31
CA ASP A 24 -8.66 5.28 -8.88
C ASP A 24 -7.78 4.30 -8.09
N VAL A 25 -7.06 4.81 -7.10
CA VAL A 25 -6.18 4.02 -6.23
C VAL A 25 -6.87 3.84 -4.89
N ARG A 26 -7.16 2.58 -4.54
CA ARG A 26 -7.80 2.22 -3.28
C ARG A 26 -6.92 2.64 -2.10
N PRO A 27 -7.50 3.20 -1.02
CA PRO A 27 -6.72 3.62 0.15
C PRO A 27 -6.07 2.41 0.83
N THR A 28 -4.84 2.61 1.31
CA THR A 28 -4.12 1.65 2.17
C THR A 28 -3.85 2.25 3.53
N LEU A 29 -3.97 1.44 4.58
CA LEU A 29 -3.74 1.86 5.96
C LEU A 29 -2.53 1.13 6.55
N PRO A 30 -1.74 1.79 7.42
CA PRO A 30 -0.64 1.13 8.12
C PRO A 30 -1.16 0.13 9.16
N ALA A 31 -0.44 -0.98 9.31
CA ALA A 31 -0.72 -2.03 10.28
C ALA A 31 0.60 -2.51 10.92
N PRO A 32 1.16 -1.76 11.89
CA PRO A 32 2.43 -2.11 12.53
C PRO A 32 2.32 -3.34 13.45
N ASP A 33 1.12 -3.69 13.86
CA ASP A 33 0.82 -4.81 14.76
C ASP A 33 -0.53 -5.47 14.38
N PRO A 34 -0.84 -6.66 14.94
CA PRO A 34 -2.06 -7.38 14.61
C PRO A 34 -3.36 -6.62 14.94
N ALA A 35 -3.39 -5.85 16.03
CA ALA A 35 -4.60 -5.11 16.42
C ALA A 35 -4.87 -3.97 15.43
N ALA A 36 -3.83 -3.26 15.01
CA ALA A 36 -3.92 -2.24 13.96
C ALA A 36 -4.32 -2.85 12.61
N ALA A 37 -3.88 -4.06 12.28
CA ALA A 37 -4.30 -4.76 11.06
C ALA A 37 -5.81 -5.02 11.04
N VAL A 38 -6.37 -5.54 12.14
CA VAL A 38 -7.82 -5.79 12.25
C VAL A 38 -8.61 -4.49 12.17
N ALA A 39 -8.19 -3.45 12.90
CA ALA A 39 -8.86 -2.15 12.87
C ALA A 39 -8.82 -1.51 11.47
N ALA A 40 -7.69 -1.64 10.76
CA ALA A 40 -7.54 -1.17 9.39
C ALA A 40 -8.46 -1.95 8.43
N ALA A 41 -8.53 -3.27 8.56
CA ALA A 41 -9.37 -4.11 7.72
C ALA A 41 -10.87 -3.77 7.90
N ALA A 42 -11.32 -3.65 9.15
CA ALA A 42 -12.68 -3.23 9.45
C ALA A 42 -13.02 -1.83 8.88
N ARG A 43 -12.07 -0.89 8.88
CA ARG A 43 -12.27 0.45 8.30
C ARG A 43 -12.28 0.46 6.77
N LEU A 44 -11.48 -0.38 6.13
CA LEU A 44 -11.43 -0.50 4.66
C LEU A 44 -12.59 -1.34 4.10
N GLY A 45 -13.14 -2.24 4.91
CA GLY A 45 -14.07 -3.27 4.47
C GLY A 45 -13.33 -4.48 3.89
N TYR A 46 -14.00 -5.64 3.94
CA TYR A 46 -13.46 -6.92 3.47
C TYR A 46 -13.94 -7.25 2.05
N PRO A 47 -13.19 -8.08 1.28
CA PRO A 47 -11.89 -8.67 1.63
C PRO A 47 -10.73 -7.67 1.53
N VAL A 48 -9.67 -7.91 2.31
CA VAL A 48 -8.45 -7.07 2.29
C VAL A 48 -7.22 -7.83 1.83
N ALA A 49 -6.27 -7.07 1.28
CA ALA A 49 -4.90 -7.52 1.04
C ALA A 49 -3.98 -6.95 2.13
N LEU A 50 -3.15 -7.82 2.72
CA LEU A 50 -2.11 -7.43 3.67
C LEU A 50 -0.74 -7.65 3.04
N LYS A 51 0.11 -6.61 3.09
CA LYS A 51 1.46 -6.66 2.54
C LYS A 51 2.49 -6.02 3.46
N THR A 52 3.66 -6.64 3.56
CA THR A 52 4.83 -6.04 4.22
C THR A 52 5.33 -4.79 3.49
N THR A 53 5.58 -3.73 4.24
CA THR A 53 6.12 -2.46 3.73
C THR A 53 7.64 -2.35 3.90
N ALA A 54 8.30 -3.40 4.41
CA ALA A 54 9.74 -3.40 4.66
C ALA A 54 10.53 -3.19 3.36
N PRO A 55 11.41 -2.17 3.25
CA PRO A 55 12.10 -1.84 2.01
C PRO A 55 12.94 -3.00 1.43
N HIS A 56 13.58 -3.80 2.29
CA HIS A 56 14.41 -4.94 1.88
C HIS A 56 13.61 -6.14 1.36
N LEU A 57 12.29 -6.16 1.58
CA LEU A 57 11.37 -7.17 1.04
C LEU A 57 10.67 -6.70 -0.24
N ARG A 58 10.96 -5.48 -0.70
CA ARG A 58 10.42 -4.96 -1.95
C ARG A 58 10.91 -5.85 -3.12
N HIS A 59 9.98 -6.25 -3.99
CA HIS A 59 10.21 -7.19 -5.10
C HIS A 59 10.55 -8.64 -4.71
N ARG A 60 10.37 -9.02 -3.44
CA ARG A 60 10.55 -10.39 -2.93
C ARG A 60 9.21 -11.07 -2.62
N ALA A 61 8.38 -11.21 -3.66
CA ALA A 61 7.07 -11.86 -3.52
C ALA A 61 7.19 -13.34 -3.10
N ASP A 62 8.32 -13.97 -3.40
CA ASP A 62 8.69 -15.34 -3.01
C ASP A 62 8.72 -15.55 -1.48
N LEU A 63 8.94 -14.49 -0.70
CA LEU A 63 9.04 -14.57 0.75
C LEU A 63 7.70 -14.43 1.48
N GLY A 64 6.57 -14.54 0.77
CA GLY A 64 5.24 -14.54 1.39
C GLY A 64 4.84 -13.20 2.02
N GLY A 65 5.45 -12.09 1.58
CA GLY A 65 5.18 -10.75 2.08
C GLY A 65 3.81 -10.18 1.66
N VAL A 66 2.97 -10.96 1.00
CA VAL A 66 1.62 -10.58 0.56
C VAL A 66 0.65 -11.71 0.90
N ARG A 67 -0.46 -11.35 1.54
CA ARG A 67 -1.63 -12.19 1.74
C ARG A 67 -2.83 -11.49 1.12
N LEU A 68 -3.54 -12.20 0.26
CA LEU A 68 -4.74 -11.71 -0.43
C LEU A 68 -5.97 -12.41 0.13
N ASP A 69 -7.14 -11.89 -0.21
CA ASP A 69 -8.44 -12.50 0.08
C ASP A 69 -8.66 -12.80 1.57
N ILE A 70 -8.13 -11.92 2.44
CA ILE A 70 -8.38 -12.01 3.87
C ILE A 70 -9.82 -11.57 4.10
N ALA A 71 -10.65 -12.51 4.56
CA ALA A 71 -12.02 -12.28 5.01
C ALA A 71 -12.04 -11.97 6.53
N ASP A 72 -13.24 -11.68 7.05
CA ASP A 72 -13.51 -11.52 8.49
C ASP A 72 -13.27 -12.84 9.26
#